data_AF-A0A433CW55-F1
#
_entry.id   AF-A0A433CW55-F1
#
_cell.length_a   1.000
_cell.length_b   1.000
_cell.length_c   1.000
_cell.angle_alpha   90.00
_cell.angle_beta   90.00
_cell.angle_gamma   90.00
#
_symmetry.space_group_name_H-M   'P 1'
#
loop_
_entity.id
_entity.type
_entity.pdbx_description
1 polymer ?
#
loop_
_entity_poly.entity_id
_entity_poly.type
_entity_poly.pdbx_seq_one_letter_code
_entity_poly.pdbx_strand_id
1 'polypeptide(L)'
;MPTILHFKTNIYEYLETLSLATFNRLFQKPATCLAIFRLLPSIGRQIVMALLYVEQPILKTEVQDWVYKEGKMYVLFRLLLQESLDKLAKLHILEDKEKDGQLVMNSVFREQFRNALTGGGDQQSFGLPCATADKHRVDVMFLDQHANQQWEVGHRRRSWRTMFVAGRVVGKNSRESSRGVFFSSRCFHMYLVPCLFL
;
A
#
# COMPACT_ATOMS: atom_id res chain seq x y z
N MET A 1 15.20 3.43 13.10
CA MET A 1 14.21 2.47 12.56
C MET A 1 13.07 3.28 11.99
N PRO A 2 12.87 3.33 10.65
CA PRO A 2 11.67 3.96 10.11
C PRO A 2 10.47 3.15 10.61
N THR A 3 9.68 3.75 11.50
CA THR A 3 8.45 3.15 12.01
C THR A 3 7.50 2.97 10.83
N ILE A 4 6.67 1.93 10.84
CA ILE A 4 5.71 1.60 9.76
C ILE A 4 4.88 2.83 9.31
N LEU A 5 4.68 3.80 10.19
CA LEU A 5 4.09 5.10 9.90
C LEU A 5 4.86 5.88 8.82
N HIS A 6 6.19 5.90 8.85
CA HIS A 6 7.03 6.62 7.89
C HIS A 6 6.92 6.06 6.46
N PHE A 7 6.76 4.74 6.31
CA PHE A 7 6.53 4.15 5.00
C PHE A 7 5.14 4.50 4.45
N LYS A 8 4.15 4.47 5.35
CA LYS A 8 2.78 4.86 5.04
C LYS A 8 2.72 6.33 4.61
N THR A 9 3.40 7.25 5.30
CA THR A 9 3.45 8.67 4.91
C THR A 9 4.13 8.88 3.57
N ASN A 10 5.24 8.19 3.25
CA ASN A 10 5.92 8.36 1.97
C ASN A 10 5.07 7.93 0.76
N ILE A 11 4.30 6.84 0.90
CA ILE A 11 3.36 6.43 -0.15
C ILE A 11 2.24 7.45 -0.31
N TYR A 12 1.73 8.00 0.80
CA TYR A 12 0.69 9.03 0.74
C TYR A 12 1.16 10.29 0.04
N GLU A 13 2.35 10.79 0.39
CA GLU A 13 2.96 11.94 -0.27
C GLU A 13 3.07 11.72 -1.77
N TYR A 14 3.46 10.51 -2.21
CA TYR A 14 3.47 10.19 -3.63
C TYR A 14 2.05 10.22 -4.23
N LEU A 15 1.08 9.56 -3.60
CA LEU A 15 -0.31 9.50 -4.09
C LEU A 15 -0.94 10.90 -4.21
N GLU A 16 -0.63 11.83 -3.32
CA GLU A 16 -1.12 13.22 -3.37
C GLU A 16 -0.59 14.00 -4.59
N THR A 17 0.52 13.59 -5.20
CA THR A 17 1.06 14.24 -6.41
C THR A 17 0.40 13.78 -7.71
N LEU A 18 -0.43 12.73 -7.67
CA LEU A 18 -1.02 12.13 -8.87
C LEU A 18 -2.23 12.93 -9.37
N SER A 19 -2.39 12.95 -10.69
CA SER A 19 -3.57 13.55 -11.33
C SER A 19 -4.80 12.63 -11.28
N LEU A 20 -6.00 13.23 -11.32
CA LEU A 20 -7.29 12.51 -11.34
C LEU A 20 -7.38 11.46 -12.47
N ALA A 21 -6.85 11.77 -13.65
CA ALA A 21 -6.81 10.83 -14.78
C ALA A 21 -5.99 9.56 -14.46
N THR A 22 -4.90 9.73 -13.71
CA THR A 22 -4.06 8.61 -13.27
C THR A 22 -4.79 7.78 -12.22
N PHE A 23 -5.49 8.42 -11.28
CA PHE A 23 -6.32 7.73 -10.28
C PHE A 23 -7.42 6.89 -10.91
N ASN A 24 -8.15 7.42 -11.91
CA ASN A 24 -9.17 6.66 -12.62
C ASN A 24 -8.59 5.40 -13.28
N ARG A 25 -7.40 5.48 -13.88
CA ARG A 25 -6.71 4.31 -14.45
C ARG A 25 -6.23 3.32 -13.37
N LEU A 26 -5.79 3.82 -12.21
CA LEU A 26 -5.38 2.97 -11.10
C LEU A 26 -6.57 2.21 -10.50
N PHE A 27 -7.72 2.87 -10.38
CA PHE A 27 -8.96 2.30 -9.84
C PHE A 27 -9.65 1.31 -10.77
N GLN A 28 -9.29 1.25 -12.06
CA GLN A 28 -9.78 0.20 -12.95
C GLN A 28 -9.37 -1.21 -12.49
N LYS A 29 -8.27 -1.34 -11.73
CA LYS A 29 -7.80 -2.64 -11.25
C LYS A 29 -8.32 -2.92 -9.84
N PRO A 30 -9.08 -4.01 -9.61
CA PRO A 30 -9.67 -4.31 -8.31
C PRO A 30 -8.60 -4.54 -7.21
N ALA A 31 -7.46 -5.15 -7.57
CA ALA A 31 -6.35 -5.36 -6.65
C ALA A 31 -5.76 -4.04 -6.10
N THR A 32 -5.69 -3.01 -6.95
CA THR A 32 -5.16 -1.69 -6.58
C THR A 32 -6.12 -0.98 -5.63
N CYS A 33 -7.44 -1.04 -5.88
CA CYS A 33 -8.46 -0.50 -4.97
C CYS A 33 -8.31 -1.10 -3.56
N LEU A 34 -8.11 -2.42 -3.48
CA LEU A 34 -7.90 -3.12 -2.22
C LEU A 34 -6.58 -2.74 -1.53
N ALA A 35 -5.51 -2.49 -2.29
CA ALA A 35 -4.23 -2.03 -1.75
C ALA A 35 -4.37 -0.63 -1.12
N ILE A 36 -5.02 0.31 -1.82
CA ILE A 36 -5.26 1.66 -1.32
C ILE A 36 -6.15 1.62 -0.08
N PHE A 37 -7.18 0.77 -0.07
CA PHE A 37 -8.04 0.57 1.10
C PHE A 37 -7.26 0.13 2.35
N ARG A 38 -6.26 -0.75 2.21
CA ARG A 38 -5.40 -1.17 3.33
C ARG A 38 -4.52 -0.05 3.87
N LEU A 39 -4.15 0.91 3.02
CA LEU A 39 -3.40 2.08 3.45
C LEU A 39 -4.26 3.02 4.28
N LEU A 40 -5.58 3.13 4.07
CA LEU A 40 -6.44 4.12 4.75
C LEU A 40 -6.37 4.07 6.29
N PRO A 41 -6.68 5.17 7.01
CA PRO A 41 -6.89 5.14 8.46
C PRO A 41 -8.09 4.24 8.83
N SER A 42 -8.15 3.78 10.08
CA SER A 42 -9.22 2.86 10.54
C SER A 42 -10.62 3.44 10.33
N ILE A 43 -10.84 4.71 10.68
CA ILE A 43 -12.12 5.40 10.47
C ILE A 43 -12.42 5.53 8.97
N GLY A 44 -11.41 5.84 8.13
CA GLY A 44 -11.61 5.99 6.69
C GLY A 44 -12.08 4.69 6.04
N ARG A 45 -11.57 3.54 6.51
CA ARG A 45 -12.07 2.23 6.08
C ARG A 45 -13.52 1.99 6.46
N GLN A 46 -13.94 2.40 7.67
CA GLN A 46 -15.33 2.26 8.09
C GLN A 46 -16.27 3.10 7.22
N ILE A 47 -15.88 4.35 6.92
CA ILE A 47 -16.64 5.24 6.03
C ILE A 47 -16.78 4.61 4.65
N VAL A 48 -15.67 4.16 4.05
CA VAL A 48 -15.69 3.54 2.72
C VAL A 48 -16.57 2.28 2.69
N MET A 49 -16.48 1.43 3.72
CA MET A 49 -17.32 0.23 3.81
C MET A 49 -18.80 0.54 4.00
N ALA A 50 -19.14 1.57 4.78
CA ALA A 50 -20.52 2.01 4.98
C ALA A 50 -21.12 2.57 3.68
N LEU A 51 -20.36 3.38 2.95
CA LEU A 51 -20.79 4.01 1.70
C LEU A 51 -20.77 3.05 0.50
N LEU A 52 -20.05 1.92 0.58
CA LEU A 52 -19.84 1.02 -0.54
C LEU A 52 -21.16 0.51 -1.15
N TYR A 53 -22.15 0.24 -0.32
CA TYR A 53 -23.45 -0.31 -0.71
C TYR A 53 -24.57 0.74 -0.83
N VAL A 54 -24.28 2.00 -0.50
CA VAL A 54 -25.24 3.09 -0.61
C VAL A 54 -25.19 3.66 -2.03
N GLU A 55 -26.33 3.67 -2.70
CA GLU A 55 -26.46 4.21 -4.06
C GLU A 55 -26.79 5.70 -4.07
N GLN A 56 -27.37 6.20 -2.99
CA GLN A 56 -27.78 7.60 -2.84
C GLN A 56 -26.62 8.47 -2.32
N PRO A 57 -26.52 9.73 -2.77
CA PRO A 57 -25.58 10.70 -2.19
C PRO A 57 -25.93 10.97 -0.73
N ILE A 58 -24.92 11.02 0.15
CA ILE A 58 -25.09 11.30 1.59
C ILE A 58 -24.60 12.71 1.88
N LEU A 59 -25.26 13.44 2.78
CA LEU A 59 -24.80 14.77 3.18
C LEU A 59 -23.56 14.67 4.07
N LYS A 60 -22.60 15.57 3.88
CA LYS A 60 -21.39 15.63 4.74
C LYS A 60 -21.72 15.84 6.22
N THR A 61 -22.83 16.53 6.52
CA THR A 61 -23.32 16.74 7.88
C THR A 61 -23.82 15.45 8.53
N GLU A 62 -24.51 14.60 7.78
CA GLU A 62 -25.02 13.31 8.28
C GLU A 62 -23.87 12.38 8.66
N VAL A 63 -22.78 12.36 7.87
CA VAL A 63 -21.58 11.59 8.21
C VAL A 63 -20.92 12.10 9.49
N GLN A 64 -20.95 13.41 9.75
CA GLN A 64 -20.44 13.98 10.99
C GLN A 64 -21.29 13.59 12.21
N ASP A 65 -22.59 13.35 12.00
CA ASP A 65 -23.51 12.91 13.05
C ASP A 65 -23.40 11.42 13.40
N TRP A 66 -22.65 10.62 12.62
CA TRP A 66 -22.36 9.22 12.95
C TRP A 66 -21.50 9.05 14.20
N VAL A 67 -20.88 10.12 14.69
CA VAL A 67 -20.07 10.12 15.91
C VAL A 67 -20.97 10.30 17.13
N TYR A 68 -20.82 9.41 18.11
CA TYR A 68 -21.55 9.51 19.38
C TYR A 68 -21.23 10.86 20.07
N LYS A 69 -22.28 11.61 20.42
CA LYS A 69 -22.16 13.01 20.86
C LYS A 69 -21.76 13.18 22.33
N GLU A 70 -21.56 12.10 23.08
CA GLU A 70 -21.31 12.16 24.52
C GLU A 70 -19.91 11.71 24.91
N GLY A 71 -19.34 12.37 25.94
CA GLY A 71 -18.06 12.02 26.56
C GLY A 71 -16.84 12.72 25.94
N LYS A 72 -15.76 12.88 26.71
CA LYS A 72 -14.55 13.64 26.33
C LYS A 72 -13.91 13.20 24.99
N MET A 73 -14.19 11.97 24.57
CA MET A 73 -13.71 11.41 23.29
C MET A 73 -14.48 11.92 22.06
N TYR A 74 -15.63 12.60 22.20
CA TYR A 74 -16.40 13.13 21.06
C TYR A 74 -15.56 14.07 20.18
N VAL A 75 -14.82 15.00 20.80
CA VAL A 75 -13.98 15.98 20.08
C VAL A 75 -12.90 15.25 19.29
N LEU A 76 -12.25 14.27 19.93
CA LEU A 76 -11.17 13.50 19.34
C LEU A 76 -11.66 12.72 18.12
N PHE A 77 -12.76 11.97 18.26
CA PHE A 77 -13.34 11.21 17.15
C PHE A 77 -13.81 12.11 16.00
N ARG A 78 -14.39 13.27 16.31
CA ARG A 78 -14.78 14.25 15.28
C ARG A 78 -13.58 14.76 14.49
N LEU A 79 -12.46 15.05 15.16
CA LEU A 79 -11.22 15.48 14.50
C LEU A 79 -10.65 14.36 13.62
N LEU A 80 -10.60 13.11 14.10
CA LEU A 80 -10.13 11.97 13.32
C LEU A 80 -11.03 11.70 12.10
N LEU A 81 -12.34 11.87 12.24
CA LEU A 81 -13.29 11.75 11.15
C LEU A 81 -13.01 12.80 10.08
N GLN A 82 -12.85 14.06 10.48
CA GLN A 82 -12.56 15.16 9.56
C GLN A 82 -11.23 14.96 8.84
N GLU A 83 -10.17 14.55 9.56
CA GLU A 83 -8.87 14.22 8.97
C GLU A 83 -8.97 13.08 7.95
N SER A 84 -9.80 12.09 8.23
CA SER A 84 -9.99 10.96 7.33
C SER A 84 -10.82 11.30 6.10
N LEU A 85 -11.81 12.19 6.24
CA LEU A 85 -12.55 12.73 5.10
C LEU A 85 -11.65 13.55 4.17
N ASP A 86 -10.77 14.39 4.74
CA ASP A 86 -9.77 15.14 3.96
C ASP A 86 -8.84 14.20 3.18
N LYS A 87 -8.34 13.14 3.84
CA LYS A 87 -7.52 12.11 3.17
C LYS A 87 -8.27 11.38 2.06
N LEU A 88 -9.55 11.05 2.26
CA LEU A 88 -10.37 10.39 1.24
C LEU A 88 -10.67 11.30 0.05
N ALA A 89 -10.82 12.60 0.28
CA ALA A 89 -10.98 13.61 -0.77
C ALA A 89 -9.70 13.77 -1.60
N LYS A 90 -8.53 13.85 -0.95
CA LYS A 90 -7.22 13.91 -1.63
C LYS A 90 -6.92 12.70 -2.51
N LEU A 91 -7.41 11.52 -2.13
CA LEU A 91 -7.26 10.29 -2.91
C LEU A 91 -8.31 10.14 -4.01
N HIS A 92 -9.20 11.12 -4.20
CA HIS A 92 -10.31 11.07 -5.17
C HIS A 92 -11.21 9.84 -5.02
N ILE A 93 -11.35 9.32 -3.79
CA ILE A 93 -12.26 8.21 -3.47
C ILE A 93 -13.67 8.77 -3.21
N LEU A 94 -13.72 9.89 -2.48
CA LEU A 94 -14.93 10.65 -2.20
C LEU A 94 -14.78 12.04 -2.81
N GLU A 95 -15.77 12.45 -3.58
CA GLU A 95 -15.85 13.77 -4.19
C GLU A 95 -16.97 14.57 -3.52
N ASP A 96 -16.63 15.76 -3.02
CA ASP A 96 -17.60 16.72 -2.49
C ASP A 96 -18.21 17.47 -3.69
N LYS A 97 -19.50 17.24 -3.97
CA LYS A 97 -20.22 18.05 -4.97
C LYS A 97 -20.54 19.41 -4.35
N GLU A 98 -19.81 20.44 -4.79
CA GLU A 98 -19.88 21.82 -4.25
C GLU A 98 -21.30 22.40 -4.13
N LYS A 99 -22.25 21.96 -4.96
CA LYS A 99 -23.58 22.56 -5.03
C LYS A 99 -24.50 22.20 -3.86
N ASP A 100 -24.33 21.04 -3.23
CA ASP A 100 -25.27 20.52 -2.23
C ASP A 100 -24.60 19.96 -0.96
N GLY A 101 -23.27 20.02 -0.85
CA GLY A 101 -22.54 19.40 0.28
C GLY A 101 -22.70 17.88 0.32
N GLN A 102 -23.05 17.29 -0.82
CA GLN A 102 -23.25 15.85 -1.00
C GLN A 102 -21.91 15.17 -1.24
N LEU A 103 -21.66 14.12 -0.46
CA LEU A 103 -20.51 13.25 -0.54
C LEU A 103 -20.86 12.11 -1.51
N VAL A 104 -20.15 12.06 -2.64
CA VAL A 104 -20.35 11.02 -3.66
C VAL A 104 -19.08 10.20 -3.81
N MET A 105 -19.21 8.88 -3.74
CA MET A 105 -18.09 7.98 -4.02
C MET A 105 -17.88 7.84 -5.52
N ASN A 106 -16.61 7.81 -5.95
CA ASN A 106 -16.26 7.54 -7.35
C ASN A 106 -16.86 6.18 -7.79
N SER A 107 -17.62 6.21 -8.89
CA SER A 107 -18.36 5.03 -9.38
C SER A 107 -17.44 3.88 -9.80
N VAL A 108 -16.31 4.20 -10.44
CA VAL A 108 -15.31 3.21 -10.87
C VAL A 108 -14.68 2.56 -9.64
N PHE A 109 -14.28 3.36 -8.66
CA PHE A 109 -13.72 2.83 -7.41
C PHE A 109 -14.73 1.91 -6.70
N ARG A 110 -15.99 2.34 -6.60
CA ARG A 110 -17.06 1.58 -5.94
C ARG A 110 -17.27 0.21 -6.59
N GLU A 111 -17.41 0.17 -7.91
CA GLU A 111 -17.61 -1.07 -8.67
C GLU A 111 -16.41 -2.01 -8.55
N GLN A 112 -15.20 -1.50 -8.81
CA GLN A 112 -13.99 -2.33 -8.78
C GLN A 112 -13.63 -2.79 -7.37
N PHE A 113 -13.97 -2.02 -6.34
CA PHE A 113 -13.80 -2.46 -4.95
C PHE A 113 -14.83 -3.53 -4.55
N ARG A 114 -16.08 -3.44 -5.00
CA ARG A 114 -17.07 -4.53 -4.83
C ARG A 114 -16.60 -5.81 -5.52
N ASN A 115 -16.07 -5.70 -6.74
CA ASN A 115 -15.46 -6.81 -7.47
C ASN A 115 -14.27 -7.42 -6.72
N ALA A 116 -13.41 -6.58 -6.11
CA ALA A 116 -12.28 -7.03 -5.30
C ALA A 116 -12.70 -7.83 -4.06
N LEU A 117 -13.81 -7.46 -3.41
CA LEU A 117 -14.32 -8.12 -2.21
C LEU A 117 -15.06 -9.43 -2.53
N THR A 118 -15.83 -9.43 -3.61
CA THR A 118 -16.65 -10.59 -4.03
C THR A 118 -15.89 -11.56 -4.92
N GLY A 119 -14.72 -11.17 -5.43
CA GLY A 119 -13.97 -11.93 -6.43
C GLY A 119 -14.63 -11.93 -7.82
N GLY A 120 -15.59 -11.04 -8.06
CA GLY A 120 -16.29 -10.89 -9.35
C GLY A 120 -15.50 -10.10 -10.40
N GLY A 121 -15.98 -10.14 -11.65
CA GLY A 121 -15.42 -9.41 -12.80
C GLY A 121 -14.66 -10.28 -13.81
N ASP A 122 -14.43 -9.73 -15.01
CA ASP A 122 -13.72 -10.41 -16.13
C ASP A 122 -12.26 -10.74 -15.83
N GLN A 123 -11.62 -9.96 -14.96
CA GLN A 123 -10.28 -10.21 -14.48
C GLN A 123 -10.36 -10.60 -13.02
N GLN A 124 -10.20 -11.89 -12.72
CA GLN A 124 -10.07 -12.36 -11.34
C GLN A 124 -9.00 -11.53 -10.63
N SER A 125 -9.41 -10.91 -9.52
CA SER A 125 -8.63 -9.87 -8.81
C SER A 125 -7.24 -10.32 -8.36
N PHE A 126 -6.97 -11.62 -8.37
CA PHE A 126 -5.73 -12.26 -7.92
C PHE A 126 -5.04 -13.09 -9.02
N GLY A 127 -5.41 -12.87 -10.28
CA GLY A 127 -4.89 -13.61 -11.43
C GLY A 127 -5.73 -14.83 -11.78
N LEU A 128 -5.49 -15.39 -12.96
CA LEU A 128 -6.18 -16.58 -13.46
C LEU A 128 -5.52 -17.82 -12.85
N PRO A 129 -6.27 -18.74 -12.20
CA PRO A 129 -5.73 -20.00 -11.77
C PRO A 129 -5.29 -20.78 -13.01
N CYS A 130 -4.07 -21.27 -12.98
CA CYS A 130 -3.54 -22.13 -14.00
C CYS A 130 -4.30 -23.47 -13.95
N ALA A 131 -5.15 -23.73 -14.94
CA ALA A 131 -5.93 -24.98 -15.02
C ALA A 131 -5.11 -26.17 -15.54
N THR A 132 -3.89 -25.95 -16.02
CA THR A 132 -2.99 -27.02 -16.47
C THR A 132 -2.19 -27.56 -15.30
N ALA A 133 -2.19 -28.89 -15.15
CA ALA A 133 -1.35 -29.57 -14.17
C ALA A 133 0.13 -29.27 -14.44
N ASP A 134 0.78 -28.62 -13.48
CA ASP A 134 2.18 -28.23 -13.60
C ASP A 134 3.09 -29.46 -13.55
N LYS A 135 3.95 -29.61 -14.57
CA LYS A 135 4.91 -30.71 -14.68
C LYS A 135 6.05 -30.59 -13.65
N HIS A 136 6.29 -29.39 -13.13
CA HIS A 136 7.29 -29.13 -12.10
C HIS A 136 6.59 -28.57 -10.87
N ARG A 137 6.07 -29.45 -10.01
CA ARG A 137 5.48 -29.03 -8.74
C ARG A 137 6.56 -28.37 -7.89
N VAL A 138 6.53 -27.04 -7.87
CA VAL A 138 7.50 -26.25 -7.13
C VAL A 138 7.20 -26.33 -5.64
N ASP A 139 8.21 -26.65 -4.83
CA ASP A 139 8.08 -26.67 -3.38
C ASP A 139 8.20 -25.25 -2.79
N VAL A 140 7.52 -25.01 -1.67
CA VAL A 140 7.54 -23.70 -0.98
C VAL A 140 8.96 -23.35 -0.54
N MET A 141 9.74 -24.34 -0.08
CA MET A 141 11.15 -24.14 0.29
C MET A 141 12.02 -23.72 -0.89
N PHE A 142 11.76 -24.28 -2.08
CA PHE A 142 12.46 -23.88 -3.30
C PHE A 142 12.12 -22.43 -3.69
N LEU A 143 10.84 -22.04 -3.61
CA LEU A 143 10.41 -20.67 -3.92
C LEU A 143 11.07 -19.64 -3.00
N ASP A 144 11.16 -19.93 -1.70
CA ASP A 144 11.78 -19.04 -0.73
C ASP A 144 13.30 -18.93 -0.96
N GLN A 145 13.98 -20.05 -1.19
CA GLN A 145 15.41 -20.04 -1.51
C GLN A 145 15.69 -19.29 -2.81
N HIS A 146 14.88 -19.50 -3.85
CA HIS A 146 15.02 -18.81 -5.12
C HIS A 146 14.74 -17.30 -4.98
N ALA A 147 13.70 -16.91 -4.24
CA ALA A 147 13.39 -15.50 -3.98
C ALA A 147 14.54 -14.79 -3.26
N ASN A 148 15.09 -15.42 -2.22
CA ASN A 148 16.23 -14.89 -1.47
C ASN A 148 17.48 -14.74 -2.34
N GLN A 149 17.80 -15.75 -3.16
CA GLN A 149 18.94 -15.70 -4.08
C GLN A 149 18.80 -14.56 -5.10
N GLN A 150 17.64 -14.41 -5.75
CA GLN A 150 17.43 -13.35 -6.73
C GLN A 150 17.46 -11.95 -6.08
N TRP A 151 16.90 -11.81 -4.87
CA TRP A 151 16.95 -10.58 -4.11
C TRP A 151 18.40 -10.17 -3.77
N GLU A 152 19.19 -11.10 -3.25
CA GLU A 152 20.61 -10.87 -2.93
C GLU A 152 21.46 -10.61 -4.16
N VAL A 153 21.20 -11.29 -5.27
CA VAL A 153 21.90 -11.05 -6.55
C VAL A 153 21.55 -9.65 -7.08
N GLY A 154 20.29 -9.24 -7.00
CA GLY A 154 19.86 -7.89 -7.36
C GLY A 154 20.50 -6.81 -6.47
N HIS A 155 20.64 -7.08 -5.17
CA HIS A 155 21.33 -6.21 -4.23
C HIS A 155 22.84 -6.13 -4.53
N ARG A 156 23.50 -7.28 -4.73
CA ARG A 156 24.92 -7.34 -5.10
C ARG A 156 25.19 -6.66 -6.44
N ARG A 157 24.34 -6.84 -7.47
CA ARG A 157 24.48 -6.15 -8.76
C ARG A 157 24.35 -4.64 -8.63
N ARG A 158 23.48 -4.13 -7.74
CA ARG A 158 23.39 -2.70 -7.45
C ARG A 158 24.63 -2.17 -6.72
N SER A 159 25.15 -2.91 -5.74
CA SER A 159 26.40 -2.59 -5.05
C SER A 159 27.63 -2.58 -5.98
N TRP A 160 27.70 -3.50 -6.94
CA TRP A 160 28.75 -3.53 -7.95
C TRP A 160 28.58 -2.40 -8.98
N ARG A 161 27.35 -2.06 -9.35
CA ARG A 161 27.06 -0.93 -10.25
C ARG A 161 27.41 0.42 -9.62
N THR A 162 27.23 0.60 -8.32
CA THR A 162 27.69 1.80 -7.59
C THR A 162 29.22 1.83 -7.44
N MET A 163 29.88 0.68 -7.21
CA MET A 163 31.35 0.61 -7.23
C MET A 163 31.94 0.90 -8.62
N PHE A 164 31.32 0.44 -9.70
CA PHE A 164 31.77 0.70 -11.07
C PHE A 164 31.57 2.15 -11.52
N VAL A 165 30.52 2.82 -11.01
CA VAL A 165 30.30 4.26 -11.24
C VAL A 165 31.28 5.11 -10.42
N ALA A 166 31.58 4.71 -9.17
CA ALA A 166 32.60 5.36 -8.36
C ALA A 166 34.04 5.14 -8.90
N GLY A 167 34.29 4.03 -9.58
CA GLY A 167 35.59 3.70 -10.17
C GLY A 167 35.94 4.38 -11.50
N ARG A 168 35.08 5.28 -12.03
CA ARG A 168 35.36 5.99 -13.29
C ARG A 168 35.94 7.41 -13.11
N VAL A 169 36.14 7.86 -11.88
CA VAL A 169 36.92 9.09 -11.57
C VAL A 169 38.08 8.69 -10.66
N VAL A 170 39.22 8.41 -11.29
CA VAL A 170 40.61 8.67 -10.86
C VAL A 170 41.48 7.72 -11.68
N GLY A 171 42.07 8.28 -12.72
CA GLY A 171 43.22 7.67 -13.37
C GLY A 171 44.46 7.78 -12.47
N LYS A 172 45.42 6.93 -12.82
CA LYS A 172 46.84 6.87 -12.41
C LYS A 172 47.19 6.09 -11.13
N ASN A 173 47.89 4.99 -11.45
CA ASN A 173 49.11 4.49 -10.82
C ASN A 173 49.07 3.85 -9.44
N SER A 174 49.89 2.79 -9.41
CA SER A 174 50.52 2.15 -8.28
C SER A 174 49.68 1.16 -7.48
N ARG A 175 50.06 -0.10 -7.72
CA ARG A 175 50.20 -1.18 -6.74
C ARG A 175 50.23 -0.64 -5.30
N GLU A 176 49.21 -0.94 -4.53
CA GLU A 176 49.37 -1.04 -3.08
C GLU A 176 48.43 -2.14 -2.58
N SER A 177 49.07 -3.14 -2.00
CA SER A 177 48.47 -4.18 -1.17
C SER A 177 47.57 -3.54 -0.11
N SER A 178 46.33 -3.99 0.00
CA SER A 178 45.50 -3.65 1.16
C SER A 178 44.57 -4.80 1.48
N ARG A 179 45.01 -5.59 2.46
CA ARG A 179 44.13 -6.25 3.42
C ARG A 179 43.23 -5.17 4.04
N GLY A 180 42.00 -5.06 3.55
CA GLY A 180 40.98 -4.19 4.09
C GLY A 180 39.85 -5.03 4.65
N VAL A 181 39.84 -5.15 5.98
CA VAL A 181 38.79 -5.77 6.80
C VAL A 181 37.43 -5.23 6.39
N PHE A 182 36.60 -6.05 5.71
CA PHE A 182 35.21 -5.68 5.44
C PHE A 182 34.35 -6.12 6.62
N PHE A 183 33.81 -5.09 7.28
CA PHE A 183 32.99 -5.13 8.48
C PHE A 183 31.86 -6.16 8.39
N SER A 184 31.83 -7.00 9.42
CA SER A 184 30.69 -7.81 9.84
C SER A 184 29.44 -6.94 10.01
N SER A 185 28.38 -7.24 9.26
CA SER A 185 27.02 -6.88 9.65
C SER A 185 26.28 -8.15 10.07
N ARG A 186 26.58 -8.57 11.31
CA ARG A 186 25.55 -9.16 12.17
C ARG A 186 24.46 -8.11 12.35
N CYS A 187 23.27 -8.41 11.85
CA CYS A 187 21.99 -8.14 12.51
C CYS A 187 20.88 -8.59 11.55
N PHE A 188 20.53 -9.87 11.57
CA PHE A 188 19.16 -10.34 11.35
C PHE A 188 19.13 -11.83 11.75
N HIS A 189 19.23 -12.07 13.06
CA HIS A 189 18.80 -13.33 13.64
C HIS A 189 17.69 -13.04 14.66
N MET A 190 16.48 -13.37 14.23
CA MET A 190 15.54 -14.21 14.99
C MET A 190 15.04 -13.69 16.33
N TYR A 191 13.78 -13.21 16.34
CA TYR A 191 12.83 -13.66 17.36
C TYR A 191 11.53 -14.08 16.68
N LEU A 192 11.37 -15.40 16.59
CA LEU A 192 10.10 -16.10 16.68
C LEU A 192 9.35 -15.58 17.92
N VAL A 193 8.08 -15.20 17.77
CA VAL A 193 7.11 -15.29 18.87
C VAL A 193 6.08 -16.33 18.46
N PRO A 194 5.96 -17.44 19.20
CA PRO A 194 5.01 -18.52 18.91
C PRO A 194 3.57 -18.08 19.21
N CYS A 195 2.68 -18.42 18.28
CA CYS A 195 1.26 -18.50 18.56
C CYS A 195 1.04 -19.61 19.60
N LEU A 196 0.60 -19.23 20.81
CA LEU A 196 0.00 -20.12 21.78
C LEU A 196 -1.47 -19.72 21.92
N PHE A 197 -2.33 -20.40 21.16
CA PHE A 197 -3.76 -20.54 21.42
C PHE A 197 -4.25 -21.85 20.79
N LEU A 198 -3.69 -22.96 21.29
CA LEU A 198 -4.35 -24.17 21.78
C LEU A 198 -3.25 -25.17 22.16
#